data_AF-A0A643BLV0-F1
#
_entry.id   AF-A0A643BLV0-F1
#
_cell.length_a   1.000
_cell.length_b   1.000
_cell.length_c   1.000
_cell.angle_alpha   90.00
_cell.angle_beta   90.00
_cell.angle_gamma   90.00
#
_symmetry.space_group_name_H-M   'P 1'
#
loop_
_entity.id
_entity.type
_entity.pdbx_description
1 polymer ?
#
loop_
_entity_poly.entity_id
_entity_poly.type
_entity_poly.pdbx_seq_one_letter_code
_entity_poly.pdbx_strand_id
1 'polypeptide(L)'
;KEPSLLSPLHCWAVLLQQTRQQSRESAALSDVLGGPLAQRLSHIAEDVGRISKDLEQRLQEELLEVVSELQTAKKTYQVYHMESMNAEAKLREAERQEEKRACRSAGTEAGPLRKGSLKKGGRLVEKRHAKFLEHKLKCTKARNEYLLSLASVNAAVNNYYLRDVLDLMDVLRSYTAAESRTQASQMQGLGSLEEVVEALDPPGDKAKVLEVHAAAFCPPLRFDYQPHEGDEVAEIRVEMELRDEILPRAQNIQSRLDRQTIETEEVNKTLKATLQALLEVVASEDGDMLDSFQASPSTESLKSTSLDPGAKHEKLQEAIQRGDKEEQEVSWTQYTQRKLQKSRLPRPSSQYNQKLFGGDMEKFIQSSGQSVPLVVESCVRFINLNGLQHEGIFRVSGAQP
;
A
#
# COMPACT_ATOMS: atom_id res chain seq x y z
N LYS A 1 -5.70 31.23 -10.39
CA LYS A 1 -5.68 30.57 -9.07
C LYS A 1 -6.84 29.59 -9.09
N GLU A 2 -6.57 28.29 -9.15
CA GLU A 2 -7.64 27.30 -8.96
C GLU A 2 -8.32 27.59 -7.62
N PRO A 3 -9.65 27.55 -7.53
CA PRO A 3 -10.33 27.63 -6.24
C PRO A 3 -9.76 26.49 -5.39
N SER A 4 -9.24 26.81 -4.21
CA SER A 4 -8.77 25.79 -3.28
C SER A 4 -9.93 24.82 -3.04
N LEU A 5 -9.77 23.58 -3.48
CA LEU A 5 -10.79 22.55 -3.35
C LEU A 5 -11.20 22.42 -1.87
N LEU A 6 -12.46 22.11 -1.63
CA LEU A 6 -12.91 21.73 -0.29
C LEU A 6 -12.12 20.50 0.16
N SER A 7 -11.80 20.39 1.45
CA SER A 7 -10.94 19.32 1.96
C SER A 7 -11.43 17.91 1.57
N PRO A 8 -12.74 17.56 1.56
CA PRO A 8 -13.18 16.25 1.08
C PRO A 8 -12.93 16.01 -0.42
N LEU A 9 -13.01 17.05 -1.24
CA LEU A 9 -12.70 16.96 -2.67
C LEU A 9 -11.20 16.71 -2.89
N HIS A 10 -10.36 17.28 -2.04
CA HIS A 10 -8.92 17.00 -2.03
C HIS A 10 -8.65 15.55 -1.62
N CYS A 11 -9.28 15.04 -0.55
CA CYS A 11 -9.19 13.63 -0.16
C CYS A 11 -9.58 12.70 -1.31
N TRP A 12 -10.70 13.00 -1.98
CA TRP A 12 -11.17 12.22 -3.12
C TRP A 12 -10.17 12.24 -4.30
N ALA A 13 -9.59 13.40 -4.60
CA ALA A 13 -8.60 13.53 -5.66
C ALA A 13 -7.33 12.70 -5.36
N VAL A 14 -6.85 12.73 -4.12
CA VAL A 14 -5.69 11.94 -3.68
C VAL A 14 -6.02 10.45 -3.71
N LEU A 15 -7.19 10.03 -3.24
CA LEU A 15 -7.64 8.65 -3.33
C LEU A 15 -7.62 8.13 -4.77
N LEU A 16 -8.23 8.88 -5.71
CA LEU A 16 -8.23 8.51 -7.12
C LEU A 16 -6.82 8.44 -7.72
N GLN A 17 -5.94 9.36 -7.32
CA GLN A 17 -4.56 9.36 -7.76
C GLN A 17 -3.81 8.12 -7.25
N GLN A 18 -4.00 7.75 -5.99
CA GLN A 18 -3.40 6.53 -5.42
C GLN A 18 -3.93 5.27 -6.09
N THR A 19 -5.22 5.17 -6.38
CA THR A 19 -5.78 4.02 -7.12
C THR A 19 -5.18 3.89 -8.51
N ARG A 20 -4.98 5.00 -9.24
CA ARG A 20 -4.33 4.99 -10.55
C ARG A 20 -2.86 4.59 -10.45
N GLN A 21 -2.16 5.08 -9.43
CA GLN A 21 -0.76 4.74 -9.19
C GLN A 21 -0.61 3.25 -8.87
N GLN A 22 -1.43 2.71 -7.98
CA GLN A 22 -1.46 1.29 -7.64
C GLN A 22 -1.77 0.41 -8.85
N SER A 23 -2.67 0.84 -9.75
CA SER A 23 -2.94 0.13 -11.00
C SER A 23 -1.72 0.06 -11.91
N ARG A 24 -0.98 1.18 -12.07
CA ARG A 24 0.25 1.22 -12.86
C ARG A 24 1.35 0.34 -12.27
N GLU A 25 1.49 0.35 -10.96
CA GLU A 25 2.48 -0.47 -10.25
C GLU A 25 2.16 -1.96 -10.34
N SER A 26 0.88 -2.32 -10.23
CA SER A 26 0.43 -3.70 -10.43
C SER A 26 0.72 -4.19 -11.85
N ALA A 27 0.51 -3.34 -12.86
CA ALA A 27 0.88 -3.65 -14.24
C ALA A 27 2.40 -3.82 -14.41
N ALA A 28 3.20 -2.90 -13.84
CA ALA A 28 4.65 -3.00 -13.88
C ALA A 28 5.18 -4.26 -13.17
N LEU A 29 4.58 -4.64 -12.04
CA LEU A 29 4.89 -5.89 -11.34
C LEU A 29 4.55 -7.09 -12.22
N SER A 30 3.37 -7.08 -12.86
CA SER A 30 2.96 -8.12 -13.80
C SER A 30 3.94 -8.26 -14.97
N ASP A 31 4.45 -7.16 -15.53
CA ASP A 31 5.45 -7.18 -16.61
C ASP A 31 6.79 -7.78 -16.16
N VAL A 32 7.25 -7.45 -14.95
CA VAL A 32 8.49 -8.01 -14.37
C VAL A 32 8.35 -9.51 -14.13
N LEU A 33 7.22 -9.93 -13.55
CA LEU A 33 6.96 -11.34 -13.23
C LEU A 33 6.71 -12.18 -14.49
N GLY A 34 5.88 -11.68 -15.40
CA GLY A 34 5.48 -12.36 -16.63
C GLY A 34 6.51 -12.30 -17.76
N GLY A 35 7.42 -11.33 -17.72
CA GLY A 35 8.48 -11.17 -18.73
C GLY A 35 9.81 -11.76 -18.27
N PRO A 36 10.76 -10.94 -17.78
CA PRO A 36 12.12 -11.37 -17.48
C PRO A 36 12.20 -12.54 -16.49
N LEU A 37 11.37 -12.53 -15.44
CA LEU A 37 11.42 -13.54 -14.40
C LEU A 37 10.89 -14.89 -14.89
N ALA A 38 9.75 -14.88 -15.59
CA ALA A 38 9.20 -16.06 -16.26
C ALA A 38 10.18 -16.64 -17.28
N GLN A 39 10.80 -15.81 -18.12
CA GLN A 39 11.81 -16.25 -19.10
C GLN A 39 13.01 -16.94 -18.43
N ARG A 40 13.54 -16.37 -17.33
CA ARG A 40 14.63 -17.00 -16.57
C ARG A 40 14.21 -18.35 -15.98
N LEU A 41 13.00 -18.43 -15.40
CA LEU A 41 12.47 -19.70 -14.88
C LEU A 41 12.27 -20.75 -15.98
N SER A 42 11.77 -20.34 -17.15
CA SER A 42 11.66 -21.23 -18.32
C SER A 42 13.02 -21.73 -18.78
N HIS A 43 14.04 -20.86 -18.84
CA HIS A 43 15.41 -21.26 -19.15
C HIS A 43 15.96 -22.28 -18.15
N ILE A 44 15.81 -22.00 -16.84
CA ILE A 44 16.24 -22.94 -15.78
C ILE A 44 15.49 -24.27 -15.92
N ALA A 45 14.18 -24.25 -16.17
CA ALA A 45 13.38 -25.46 -16.35
C ALA A 45 13.78 -26.26 -17.59
N GLU A 46 14.08 -25.58 -18.71
CA GLU A 46 14.62 -26.22 -19.91
C GLU A 46 16.00 -26.82 -19.66
N ASP A 47 16.87 -26.13 -18.94
CA ASP A 47 18.21 -26.63 -18.62
C ASP A 47 18.12 -27.85 -17.69
N VAL A 48 17.28 -27.82 -16.66
CA VAL A 48 16.97 -28.99 -15.82
C VAL A 48 16.37 -30.14 -16.65
N GLY A 49 15.48 -29.83 -17.59
CA GLY A 49 14.88 -30.80 -18.51
C GLY A 49 15.90 -31.41 -19.49
N ARG A 50 16.88 -30.64 -19.97
CA ARG A 50 17.99 -31.11 -20.82
C ARG A 50 19.00 -31.92 -20.02
N ILE A 51 19.28 -31.52 -18.77
CA ILE A 51 20.09 -32.29 -17.82
C ILE A 51 19.52 -33.70 -17.67
N SER A 52 18.21 -33.87 -17.51
CA SER A 52 17.54 -35.14 -17.20
C SER A 52 17.80 -36.37 -18.09
N LYS A 53 18.37 -36.27 -19.31
CA LYS A 53 18.57 -37.46 -20.17
C LYS A 53 19.95 -37.61 -20.79
N ASP A 54 20.41 -36.62 -21.57
CA ASP A 54 21.65 -36.76 -22.34
C ASP A 54 22.80 -35.91 -21.78
N LEU A 55 22.47 -34.84 -21.05
CA LEU A 55 23.46 -33.92 -20.49
C LEU A 55 23.88 -34.31 -19.07
N GLU A 56 23.01 -34.94 -18.24
CA GLU A 56 23.40 -35.54 -16.96
C GLU A 56 24.49 -36.59 -17.18
N GLN A 57 24.31 -37.47 -18.17
CA GLN A 57 25.30 -38.48 -18.48
C GLN A 57 26.62 -37.85 -18.94
N ARG A 58 26.58 -36.82 -19.80
CA ARG A 58 27.78 -36.08 -20.23
C ARG A 58 28.48 -35.36 -19.07
N LEU A 59 27.73 -34.67 -18.20
CA LEU A 59 28.29 -33.96 -17.06
C LEU A 59 28.85 -34.93 -16.00
N GLN A 60 28.21 -36.09 -15.80
CA GLN A 60 28.74 -37.16 -14.96
C GLN A 60 29.99 -37.78 -15.57
N GLU A 61 30.04 -37.97 -16.89
CA GLU A 61 31.23 -38.43 -17.61
C GLU A 61 32.40 -37.44 -17.49
N GLU A 62 32.16 -36.14 -17.68
CA GLU A 62 33.15 -35.07 -17.50
C GLU A 62 33.64 -35.00 -16.04
N LEU A 63 32.72 -35.07 -15.06
CA LEU A 63 33.10 -35.09 -13.64
C LEU A 63 33.91 -36.34 -13.29
N LEU A 64 33.52 -37.50 -13.83
CA LEU A 64 34.21 -38.77 -13.64
C LEU A 64 35.61 -38.73 -14.25
N GLU A 65 35.78 -38.11 -15.42
CA GLU A 65 37.07 -37.90 -16.08
C GLU A 65 38.01 -37.08 -15.17
N VAL A 66 37.57 -35.92 -14.70
CA VAL A 66 38.35 -35.04 -13.82
C VAL A 66 38.68 -35.73 -12.48
N VAL A 67 37.76 -36.52 -11.93
CA VAL A 67 38.01 -37.35 -10.73
C VAL A 67 39.02 -38.47 -11.02
N SER A 68 38.96 -39.10 -12.20
CA SER A 68 39.89 -40.14 -12.63
C SER A 68 41.32 -39.61 -12.79
N GLU A 69 41.46 -38.42 -13.37
CA GLU A 69 42.73 -37.70 -13.47
C GLU A 69 43.33 -37.43 -12.07
N LEU A 70 42.50 -36.97 -11.12
CA LEU A 70 42.93 -36.78 -9.73
C LEU A 70 43.41 -38.08 -9.09
N GLN A 71 42.70 -39.19 -9.28
CA GLN A 71 43.12 -40.48 -8.73
C GLN A 71 44.46 -40.91 -9.33
N THR A 72 44.70 -40.62 -10.61
CA THR A 72 45.97 -40.92 -11.28
C THR A 72 47.10 -40.03 -10.75
N ALA A 73 46.87 -38.72 -10.61
CA ALA A 73 47.83 -37.79 -10.04
C ALA A 73 48.20 -38.15 -8.58
N LYS A 74 47.20 -38.54 -7.77
CA LYS A 74 47.39 -39.01 -6.40
C LYS A 74 48.27 -40.26 -6.33
N LYS A 75 48.00 -41.26 -7.18
CA LYS A 75 48.81 -42.50 -7.23
C LYS A 75 50.25 -42.20 -7.63
N THR A 76 50.46 -41.36 -8.64
CA THR A 76 51.78 -40.94 -9.11
C THR A 76 52.56 -40.21 -8.01
N TYR A 77 51.91 -39.31 -7.28
CA TYR A 77 52.50 -38.65 -6.11
C TYR A 77 52.90 -39.66 -5.03
N GLN A 78 52.03 -40.62 -4.67
CA GLN A 78 52.33 -41.63 -3.65
C GLN A 78 53.55 -42.47 -4.02
N VAL A 79 53.68 -42.89 -5.28
CA VAL A 79 54.84 -43.65 -5.77
C VAL A 79 56.12 -42.82 -5.66
N TYR A 80 56.15 -41.60 -6.17
CA TYR A 80 57.35 -40.76 -6.11
C TYR A 80 57.70 -40.32 -4.69
N HIS A 81 56.70 -40.14 -3.82
CA HIS A 81 56.94 -39.90 -2.41
C HIS A 81 57.64 -41.09 -1.75
N MET A 82 57.16 -42.32 -2.00
CA MET A 82 57.80 -43.55 -1.52
C MET A 82 59.25 -43.68 -2.03
N GLU A 83 59.48 -43.43 -3.32
CA GLU A 83 60.83 -43.47 -3.89
C GLU A 83 61.78 -42.43 -3.30
N SER A 84 61.29 -41.20 -3.08
CA SER A 84 62.05 -40.14 -2.42
C SER A 84 62.44 -40.52 -0.99
N MET A 85 61.50 -41.07 -0.21
CA MET A 85 61.77 -41.57 1.15
C MET A 85 62.79 -42.70 1.15
N ASN A 86 62.69 -43.63 0.20
CA ASN A 86 63.65 -44.72 0.04
C ASN A 86 65.05 -44.22 -0.35
N ALA A 87 65.14 -43.22 -1.23
CA ALA A 87 66.41 -42.60 -1.60
C ALA A 87 67.04 -41.84 -0.43
N GLU A 88 66.23 -41.13 0.37
CA GLU A 88 66.65 -40.45 1.58
C GLU A 88 67.21 -41.43 2.63
N ALA A 89 66.53 -42.55 2.87
CA ALA A 89 66.99 -43.58 3.78
C ALA A 89 68.36 -44.16 3.35
N LYS A 90 68.53 -44.41 2.04
CA LYS A 90 69.80 -44.91 1.47
C LYS A 90 70.92 -43.87 1.55
N LEU A 91 70.60 -42.58 1.44
CA LEU A 91 71.55 -41.49 1.63
C LEU A 91 72.00 -41.41 3.09
N ARG A 92 71.05 -41.37 4.05
CA ARG A 92 71.36 -41.34 5.49
C ARG A 92 72.21 -42.53 5.93
N GLU A 93 71.97 -43.71 5.36
CA GLU A 93 72.82 -44.88 5.63
C GLU A 93 74.23 -44.73 5.04
N ALA A 94 74.38 -44.13 3.85
CA ALA A 94 75.71 -43.83 3.30
C ALA A 94 76.47 -42.81 4.15
N GLU A 95 75.78 -41.76 4.61
CA GLU A 95 76.35 -40.71 5.47
C GLU A 95 76.84 -41.31 6.79
N ARG A 96 76.03 -42.14 7.46
CA ARG A 96 76.45 -42.86 8.68
C ARG A 96 77.65 -43.79 8.45
N GLN A 97 77.69 -44.48 7.32
CA GLN A 97 78.83 -45.33 6.98
C GLN A 97 80.09 -44.51 6.70
N GLU A 98 79.95 -43.32 6.12
CA GLU A 98 81.07 -42.41 5.87
C GLU A 98 81.58 -41.76 7.15
N GLU A 99 80.70 -41.30 8.04
CA GLU A 99 81.05 -40.81 9.38
C GLU A 99 81.82 -41.87 10.19
N LYS A 100 81.37 -43.13 10.15
CA LYS A 100 82.07 -44.25 10.78
C LYS A 100 83.45 -44.52 10.16
N ARG A 101 83.63 -44.31 8.85
CA ARG A 101 84.92 -44.43 8.16
C ARG A 101 85.85 -43.25 8.45
N ALA A 102 85.30 -42.03 8.51
CA ALA A 102 86.02 -40.81 8.85
C ALA A 102 86.52 -40.82 10.31
N CYS A 103 85.72 -41.34 11.24
CA CYS A 103 86.10 -41.47 12.66
C CYS A 103 87.22 -42.51 12.88
N ARG A 104 87.20 -43.63 12.15
CA ARG A 104 88.29 -44.63 12.16
C ARG A 104 89.61 -44.13 11.57
N SER A 105 89.59 -43.03 10.81
CA SER A 105 90.79 -42.44 10.19
C SER A 105 91.44 -41.31 11.01
N ALA A 106 90.83 -40.88 12.12
CA ALA A 106 91.36 -39.79 12.95
C ALA A 106 92.48 -40.21 13.94
N GLY A 107 92.81 -41.51 14.05
CA GLY A 107 93.70 -42.05 15.09
C GLY A 107 95.00 -42.74 14.64
N THR A 108 95.39 -42.72 13.36
CA THR A 108 96.68 -43.36 12.94
C THR A 108 97.23 -42.75 11.64
N GLU A 109 98.54 -42.49 11.62
CA GLU A 109 99.26 -41.74 10.58
C GLU A 109 99.00 -42.18 9.12
N ALA A 110 99.00 -41.18 8.23
CA ALA A 110 98.35 -41.21 6.93
C ALA A 110 99.19 -41.84 5.79
N GLY A 111 98.81 -43.04 5.35
CA GLY A 111 99.32 -43.66 4.11
C GLY A 111 98.50 -43.32 2.84
N PRO A 112 99.11 -43.31 1.63
CA PRO A 112 98.46 -42.94 0.35
C PRO A 112 97.24 -43.80 -0.02
N LEU A 113 97.24 -45.08 0.36
CA LEU A 113 96.16 -46.04 0.11
C LEU A 113 94.88 -45.73 0.93
N ARG A 114 94.98 -45.05 2.08
CA ARG A 114 93.84 -44.73 2.95
C ARG A 114 93.10 -43.46 2.51
N LYS A 115 93.80 -42.46 1.94
CA LYS A 115 93.18 -41.28 1.32
C LYS A 115 92.26 -41.64 0.14
N GLY A 116 92.56 -42.73 -0.58
CA GLY A 116 91.72 -43.24 -1.67
C GLY A 116 90.37 -43.82 -1.21
N SER A 117 90.33 -44.46 -0.03
CA SER A 117 89.11 -45.08 0.54
C SER A 117 88.08 -44.03 1.00
N LEU A 118 88.54 -42.99 1.72
CA LEU A 118 87.70 -41.85 2.11
C LEU A 118 87.20 -41.07 0.89
N LYS A 119 88.05 -40.87 -0.13
CA LYS A 119 87.63 -40.23 -1.39
C LYS A 119 86.58 -41.05 -2.16
N LYS A 120 86.63 -42.38 -2.06
CA LYS A 120 85.63 -43.30 -2.66
C LYS A 120 84.31 -43.30 -1.88
N GLY A 121 84.38 -43.20 -0.55
CA GLY A 121 83.24 -43.09 0.34
C GLY A 121 82.46 -41.78 0.16
N GLY A 122 83.16 -40.64 0.17
CA GLY A 122 82.58 -39.33 -0.15
C GLY A 122 81.89 -39.28 -1.53
N ARG A 123 82.51 -39.87 -2.58
CA ARG A 123 81.88 -40.00 -3.91
C ARG A 123 80.60 -40.83 -3.89
N LEU A 124 80.49 -41.83 -3.01
CA LEU A 124 79.29 -42.65 -2.87
C LEU A 124 78.17 -41.86 -2.17
N VAL A 125 78.48 -41.11 -1.12
CA VAL A 125 77.53 -40.21 -0.45
C VAL A 125 77.04 -39.15 -1.42
N GLU A 126 77.94 -38.49 -2.15
CA GLU A 126 77.60 -37.46 -3.15
C GLU A 126 76.71 -38.04 -4.27
N LYS A 127 77.01 -39.25 -4.75
CA LYS A 127 76.16 -39.97 -5.72
C LYS A 127 74.77 -40.31 -5.16
N ARG A 128 74.66 -40.69 -3.89
CA ARG A 128 73.34 -40.95 -3.25
C ARG A 128 72.59 -39.66 -2.95
N HIS A 129 73.30 -38.58 -2.64
CA HIS A 129 72.75 -37.26 -2.43
C HIS A 129 72.14 -36.71 -3.72
N ALA A 130 72.87 -36.82 -4.85
CA ALA A 130 72.34 -36.48 -6.17
C ALA A 130 71.08 -37.27 -6.53
N LYS A 131 71.05 -38.58 -6.26
CA LYS A 131 69.85 -39.42 -6.48
C LYS A 131 68.68 -39.03 -5.59
N PHE A 132 68.93 -38.72 -4.31
CA PHE A 132 67.90 -38.22 -3.41
C PHE A 132 67.30 -36.91 -3.94
N LEU A 133 68.14 -35.95 -4.36
CA LEU A 133 67.66 -34.69 -4.94
C LEU A 133 66.82 -34.92 -6.20
N GLU A 134 67.21 -35.87 -7.05
CA GLU A 134 66.42 -36.24 -8.24
C GLU A 134 65.03 -36.79 -7.85
N HIS A 135 64.94 -37.74 -6.92
CA HIS A 135 63.66 -38.28 -6.47
C HIS A 135 62.83 -37.26 -5.68
N LYS A 136 63.47 -36.39 -4.88
CA LYS A 136 62.80 -35.29 -4.18
C LYS A 136 62.18 -34.29 -5.16
N LEU A 137 62.87 -34.00 -6.26
CA LEU A 137 62.33 -33.14 -7.32
C LEU A 137 61.14 -33.81 -8.04
N LYS A 138 61.23 -35.10 -8.38
CA LYS A 138 60.11 -35.87 -8.97
C LYS A 138 58.89 -35.92 -8.04
N CYS A 139 59.10 -36.19 -6.76
CA CYS A 139 58.07 -36.13 -5.73
C CYS A 139 57.42 -34.75 -5.64
N THR A 140 58.23 -33.69 -5.65
CA THR A 140 57.73 -32.30 -5.61
C THR A 140 56.87 -31.97 -6.82
N LYS A 141 57.31 -32.35 -8.04
CA LYS A 141 56.52 -32.16 -9.26
C LYS A 141 55.19 -32.90 -9.18
N ALA A 142 55.19 -34.18 -8.84
CA ALA A 142 53.97 -34.97 -8.75
C ALA A 142 53.03 -34.49 -7.63
N ARG A 143 53.56 -33.97 -6.53
CA ARG A 143 52.76 -33.34 -5.48
C ARG A 143 52.08 -32.08 -5.99
N ASN A 144 52.78 -31.24 -6.76
CA ASN A 144 52.19 -30.04 -7.33
C ASN A 144 51.09 -30.38 -8.33
N GLU A 145 51.31 -31.35 -9.22
CA GLU A 145 50.28 -31.87 -10.13
C GLU A 145 49.05 -32.38 -9.37
N TYR A 146 49.26 -33.18 -8.32
CA TYR A 146 48.15 -33.64 -7.47
C TYR A 146 47.36 -32.49 -6.84
N LEU A 147 48.04 -31.46 -6.32
CA LEU A 147 47.37 -30.30 -5.72
C LEU A 147 46.61 -29.46 -6.77
N LEU A 148 47.13 -29.34 -7.99
CA LEU A 148 46.45 -28.65 -9.09
C LEU A 148 45.21 -29.42 -9.55
N SER A 149 45.33 -30.75 -9.76
CA SER A 149 44.17 -31.60 -10.06
C SER A 149 43.14 -31.54 -8.94
N LEU A 150 43.56 -31.51 -7.68
CA LEU A 150 42.66 -31.44 -6.53
C LEU A 150 41.87 -30.12 -6.52
N ALA A 151 42.52 -29.00 -6.81
CA ALA A 151 41.86 -27.71 -6.94
C ALA A 151 40.86 -27.70 -8.12
N SER A 152 41.23 -28.29 -9.26
CA SER A 152 40.36 -28.43 -10.44
C SER A 152 39.09 -29.23 -10.13
N VAL A 153 39.24 -30.41 -9.51
CA VAL A 153 38.09 -31.27 -9.14
C VAL A 153 37.16 -30.56 -8.18
N ASN A 154 37.70 -29.89 -7.15
CA ASN A 154 36.88 -29.16 -6.20
C ASN A 154 36.11 -28.01 -6.86
N ALA A 155 36.71 -27.32 -7.83
CA ALA A 155 36.01 -26.30 -8.62
C ALA A 155 34.91 -26.92 -9.50
N ALA A 156 35.18 -28.03 -10.17
CA ALA A 156 34.21 -28.75 -11.00
C ALA A 156 33.01 -29.26 -10.19
N VAL A 157 33.27 -29.87 -9.03
CA VAL A 157 32.24 -30.33 -8.08
C VAL A 157 31.39 -29.15 -7.60
N ASN A 158 32.00 -28.04 -7.18
CA ASN A 158 31.25 -26.86 -6.75
C ASN A 158 30.37 -26.30 -7.87
N ASN A 159 30.87 -26.21 -9.10
CA ASN A 159 30.09 -25.73 -10.23
C ASN A 159 28.93 -26.68 -10.60
N TYR A 160 29.13 -27.99 -10.49
CA TYR A 160 28.10 -28.99 -10.77
C TYR A 160 26.96 -28.93 -9.74
N TYR A 161 27.25 -28.74 -8.46
CA TYR A 161 26.23 -28.81 -7.40
C TYR A 161 25.64 -27.46 -6.98
N LEU A 162 26.35 -26.35 -7.19
CA LEU A 162 25.96 -25.06 -6.61
C LEU A 162 25.47 -24.02 -7.62
N ARG A 163 25.80 -24.14 -8.91
CA ARG A 163 25.47 -23.10 -9.90
C ARG A 163 23.96 -22.91 -10.08
N ASP A 164 23.22 -23.99 -10.26
CA ASP A 164 21.77 -23.91 -10.50
C ASP A 164 21.00 -23.46 -9.25
N VAL A 165 21.50 -23.81 -8.07
CA VAL A 165 20.96 -23.33 -6.78
C VAL A 165 21.17 -21.83 -6.64
N LEU A 166 22.33 -21.31 -7.06
CA LEU A 166 22.62 -19.87 -7.05
C LEU A 166 21.71 -19.11 -8.01
N ASP A 167 21.50 -19.61 -9.23
CA ASP A 167 20.64 -18.95 -10.22
C ASP A 167 19.17 -18.89 -9.77
N LEU A 168 18.68 -19.97 -9.14
CA LEU A 168 17.33 -20.00 -8.54
C LEU A 168 17.21 -19.02 -7.37
N MET A 169 18.23 -18.94 -6.49
CA MET A 169 18.24 -17.97 -5.40
C MET A 169 18.20 -16.52 -5.91
N ASP A 170 18.87 -16.22 -7.03
CA ASP A 170 18.83 -14.90 -7.65
C ASP A 170 17.47 -14.57 -8.28
N VAL A 171 16.76 -15.57 -8.81
CA VAL A 171 15.36 -15.42 -9.24
C VAL A 171 14.47 -15.06 -8.04
N LEU A 172 14.56 -15.83 -6.95
CA LEU A 172 13.76 -15.60 -5.73
C LEU A 172 14.05 -14.23 -5.11
N ARG A 173 15.32 -13.80 -5.08
CA ARG A 173 15.71 -12.47 -4.61
C ARG A 173 15.14 -11.35 -5.49
N SER A 174 15.08 -11.56 -6.80
CA SER A 174 14.50 -10.58 -7.74
C SER A 174 12.99 -10.45 -7.54
N TYR A 175 12.30 -11.58 -7.33
CA TYR A 175 10.87 -11.61 -6.97
C TYR A 175 10.60 -10.83 -5.68
N THR A 176 11.30 -11.18 -4.59
CA THR A 176 11.09 -10.52 -3.29
C THR A 176 11.39 -9.02 -3.35
N ALA A 177 12.43 -8.61 -4.08
CA ALA A 177 12.73 -7.20 -4.27
C ALA A 177 11.65 -6.45 -5.07
N ALA A 178 11.00 -7.09 -6.05
CA ALA A 178 9.90 -6.48 -6.80
C ALA A 178 8.64 -6.31 -5.93
N GLU A 179 8.29 -7.34 -5.16
CA GLU A 179 7.19 -7.29 -4.18
C GLU A 179 7.43 -6.21 -3.11
N SER A 180 8.62 -6.18 -2.51
CA SER A 180 8.95 -5.19 -1.47
C SER A 180 8.86 -3.74 -1.97
N ARG A 181 9.22 -3.47 -3.23
CA ARG A 181 9.08 -2.12 -3.81
C ARG A 181 7.60 -1.74 -3.98
N THR A 182 6.77 -2.67 -4.45
CA THR A 182 5.33 -2.45 -4.62
C THR A 182 4.67 -2.18 -3.26
N GLN A 183 5.02 -2.97 -2.25
CA GLN A 183 4.56 -2.77 -0.87
C GLN A 183 4.99 -1.40 -0.31
N ALA A 184 6.24 -1.01 -0.49
CA ALA A 184 6.73 0.28 0.00
C ALA A 184 5.99 1.46 -0.65
N SER A 185 5.73 1.38 -1.96
CA SER A 185 4.96 2.41 -2.67
C SER A 185 3.51 2.47 -2.17
N GLN A 186 2.88 1.31 -1.96
CA GLN A 186 1.54 1.24 -1.39
C GLN A 186 1.47 1.89 0.01
N MET A 187 2.42 1.60 0.89
CA MET A 187 2.50 2.21 2.22
C MET A 187 2.70 3.73 2.14
N GLN A 188 3.52 4.21 1.21
CA GLN A 188 3.70 5.64 0.97
C GLN A 188 2.40 6.31 0.48
N GLY A 189 1.67 5.64 -0.43
CA GLY A 189 0.39 6.11 -0.93
C GLY A 189 -0.68 6.19 0.16
N LEU A 190 -0.73 5.18 1.04
CA LEU A 190 -1.61 5.17 2.21
C LEU A 190 -1.26 6.29 3.20
N GLY A 191 0.03 6.48 3.51
CA GLY A 191 0.45 7.58 4.39
C GLY A 191 0.10 8.96 3.83
N SER A 192 0.15 9.13 2.50
CA SER A 192 -0.29 10.38 1.85
C SER A 192 -1.82 10.59 1.96
N LEU A 193 -2.59 9.50 1.96
CA LEU A 193 -4.05 9.56 2.12
C LEU A 193 -4.42 9.86 3.57
N GLU A 194 -3.74 9.22 4.54
CA GLU A 194 -3.90 9.49 5.97
C GLU A 194 -3.64 10.97 6.29
N GLU A 195 -2.54 11.53 5.76
CA GLU A 195 -2.22 12.96 5.94
C GLU A 195 -3.35 13.87 5.47
N VAL A 196 -3.98 13.55 4.33
CA VAL A 196 -5.06 14.36 3.76
C VAL A 196 -6.39 14.15 4.48
N VAL A 197 -6.62 12.96 5.05
CA VAL A 197 -7.77 12.69 5.93
C VAL A 197 -7.64 13.45 7.25
N GLU A 198 -6.45 13.46 7.86
CA GLU A 198 -6.15 14.26 9.06
C GLU A 198 -6.26 15.77 8.78
N ALA A 199 -6.01 16.20 7.55
CA ALA A 199 -6.15 17.59 7.11
C ALA A 199 -7.60 18.02 6.75
N LEU A 200 -8.61 17.18 7.01
CA LEU A 200 -10.02 17.55 6.83
C LEU A 200 -10.38 18.75 7.72
N ASP A 201 -10.92 19.81 7.11
CA ASP A 201 -11.25 21.06 7.80
C ASP A 201 -12.72 21.48 7.54
N PRO A 202 -13.71 20.82 8.17
CA PRO A 202 -15.12 21.17 8.01
C PRO A 202 -15.44 22.64 8.36
N PRO A 203 -14.88 23.26 9.42
CA PRO A 203 -15.08 24.68 9.70
C PRO A 203 -14.55 25.60 8.60
N GLY A 204 -13.33 25.36 8.11
CA GLY A 204 -12.74 26.17 7.03
C GLY A 204 -13.45 25.97 5.70
N ASP A 205 -13.89 24.75 5.39
CA ASP A 205 -14.68 24.48 4.19
C ASP A 205 -16.05 25.15 4.24
N LYS A 206 -16.71 25.16 5.40
CA LYS A 206 -17.93 25.96 5.61
C LYS A 206 -17.67 27.44 5.35
N ALA A 207 -16.58 28.00 5.86
CA ALA A 207 -16.23 29.40 5.62
C ALA A 207 -16.02 29.70 4.13
N LYS A 208 -15.28 28.84 3.41
CA LYS A 208 -15.10 28.94 1.95
C LYS A 208 -16.43 28.91 1.21
N VAL A 209 -17.34 27.99 1.56
CA VAL A 209 -18.66 27.89 0.92
C VAL A 209 -19.49 29.16 1.14
N LEU A 210 -19.49 29.69 2.37
CA LEU A 210 -20.18 30.94 2.70
C LEU A 210 -19.59 32.13 1.95
N GLU A 211 -18.27 32.19 1.80
CA GLU A 211 -17.57 33.25 1.05
C GLU A 211 -17.88 33.19 -0.45
N VAL A 212 -17.79 31.99 -1.06
CA VAL A 212 -18.10 31.78 -2.48
C VAL A 212 -19.55 32.13 -2.82
N HIS A 213 -20.47 31.87 -1.88
CA HIS A 213 -21.90 32.12 -2.04
C HIS A 213 -22.40 33.29 -1.19
N ALA A 214 -21.55 34.30 -0.94
CA ALA A 214 -21.86 35.41 -0.03
C ALA A 214 -23.19 36.11 -0.36
N ALA A 215 -23.56 36.24 -1.63
CA ALA A 215 -24.82 36.85 -2.04
C ALA A 215 -26.08 36.07 -1.59
N ALA A 216 -25.97 34.76 -1.40
CA ALA A 216 -27.08 33.93 -0.94
C ALA A 216 -27.17 33.88 0.60
N PHE A 217 -26.04 34.03 1.28
CA PHE A 217 -25.93 33.89 2.74
C PHE A 217 -25.78 35.21 3.49
N CYS A 218 -25.66 36.34 2.79
CA CYS A 218 -25.60 37.65 3.45
C CYS A 218 -26.91 37.94 4.20
N PRO A 219 -26.84 38.39 5.46
CA PRO A 219 -28.03 38.82 6.18
C PRO A 219 -28.78 39.92 5.42
N PRO A 220 -30.12 39.89 5.35
CA PRO A 220 -30.88 40.98 4.77
C PRO A 220 -30.68 42.27 5.59
N LEU A 221 -30.90 43.41 4.95
CA LEU A 221 -30.91 44.69 5.64
C LEU A 221 -31.95 44.68 6.76
N ARG A 222 -31.65 45.42 7.84
CA ARG A 222 -32.64 45.67 8.87
C ARG A 222 -33.79 46.47 8.27
N PHE A 223 -34.99 46.20 8.75
CA PHE A 223 -36.13 47.03 8.42
C PHE A 223 -36.03 48.31 9.24
N ASP A 224 -35.94 49.43 8.54
CA ASP A 224 -35.91 50.75 9.15
C ASP A 224 -37.33 51.33 9.22
N TYR A 225 -37.57 52.17 10.21
CA TYR A 225 -38.80 52.97 10.27
C TYR A 225 -38.89 53.87 9.03
N GLN A 226 -40.01 53.79 8.31
CA GLN A 226 -40.28 54.65 7.16
C GLN A 226 -41.33 55.68 7.56
N PRO A 227 -40.93 56.96 7.77
CA PRO A 227 -41.86 58.00 8.20
C PRO A 227 -42.89 58.29 7.11
N HIS A 228 -44.16 58.35 7.50
CA HIS A 228 -45.24 58.76 6.62
C HIS A 228 -45.35 60.29 6.59
N GLU A 229 -45.38 60.89 5.40
CA GLU A 229 -45.53 62.35 5.21
C GLU A 229 -44.55 63.24 6.01
N GLY A 230 -43.36 62.75 6.32
CA GLY A 230 -42.34 63.51 7.04
C GLY A 230 -42.50 63.52 8.56
N ASP A 231 -43.18 62.53 9.14
CA ASP A 231 -43.24 62.34 10.59
C ASP A 231 -41.82 62.27 11.21
N GLU A 232 -41.52 63.23 12.08
CA GLU A 232 -40.22 63.37 12.76
C GLU A 232 -40.09 62.44 13.99
N VAL A 233 -41.15 61.74 14.39
CA VAL A 233 -41.16 60.89 15.58
C VAL A 233 -40.82 59.44 15.22
N ALA A 234 -39.58 59.03 15.51
CA ALA A 234 -39.09 57.65 15.31
C ALA A 234 -38.94 56.84 16.61
N GLU A 235 -39.40 57.40 17.72
CA GLU A 235 -39.26 56.80 19.06
C GLU A 235 -40.64 56.58 19.71
N ILE A 236 -40.70 55.59 20.60
CA ILE A 236 -41.93 55.27 21.33
C ILE A 236 -42.24 56.42 22.31
N ARG A 237 -43.33 57.15 22.07
CA ARG A 237 -43.86 58.15 23.01
C ARG A 237 -44.90 57.54 23.94
N VAL A 238 -44.75 57.80 25.24
CA VAL A 238 -45.69 57.36 26.27
C VAL A 238 -46.30 58.59 26.93
N GLU A 239 -47.32 59.15 26.28
CA GLU A 239 -48.15 60.21 26.85
C GLU A 239 -49.03 59.66 27.98
N MET A 240 -49.45 60.51 28.92
CA MET A 240 -50.17 60.07 30.12
C MET A 240 -51.45 59.31 29.77
N GLU A 241 -52.15 59.75 28.74
CA GLU A 241 -53.40 59.20 28.22
C GLU A 241 -53.23 57.81 27.61
N LEU A 242 -52.05 57.50 27.07
CA LEU A 242 -51.73 56.23 26.41
C LEU A 242 -50.98 55.25 27.33
N ARG A 243 -50.57 55.70 28.51
CA ARG A 243 -49.73 54.95 29.45
C ARG A 243 -50.34 53.62 29.87
N ASP A 244 -51.65 53.63 30.15
CA ASP A 244 -52.38 52.47 30.63
C ASP A 244 -52.65 51.42 29.52
N GLU A 245 -52.43 51.79 28.25
CA GLU A 245 -52.48 50.86 27.11
C GLU A 245 -51.08 50.36 26.71
N ILE A 246 -50.08 51.26 26.66
CA ILE A 246 -48.73 50.95 26.17
C ILE A 246 -47.95 50.08 27.17
N LEU A 247 -48.01 50.38 28.48
CA LEU A 247 -47.23 49.64 29.46
C LEU A 247 -47.66 48.16 29.57
N PRO A 248 -48.96 47.83 29.68
CA PRO A 248 -49.38 46.43 29.68
C PRO A 248 -49.05 45.71 28.37
N ARG A 249 -49.11 46.42 27.22
CA ARG A 249 -48.72 45.84 25.92
C ARG A 249 -47.23 45.53 25.85
N ALA A 250 -46.37 46.44 26.31
CA ALA A 250 -44.93 46.23 26.37
C ALA A 250 -44.58 45.06 27.30
N GLN A 251 -45.20 44.99 28.49
CA GLN A 251 -45.04 43.87 29.41
C GLN A 251 -45.48 42.54 28.79
N ASN A 252 -46.62 42.52 28.08
CA ASN A 252 -47.09 41.33 27.38
C ASN A 252 -46.11 40.87 26.28
N ILE A 253 -45.56 41.80 25.48
CA ILE A 253 -44.57 41.48 24.46
C ILE A 253 -43.30 40.94 25.11
N GLN A 254 -42.83 41.55 26.19
CA GLN A 254 -41.65 41.09 26.92
C GLN A 254 -41.84 39.68 27.48
N SER A 255 -42.93 39.42 28.20
CA SER A 255 -43.22 38.07 28.73
C SER A 255 -43.35 37.01 27.63
N ARG A 256 -43.85 37.39 26.45
CA ARG A 256 -43.89 36.49 25.28
C ARG A 256 -42.50 36.22 24.72
N LEU A 257 -41.63 37.24 24.62
CA LEU A 257 -40.25 37.08 24.17
C LEU A 257 -39.45 36.21 25.14
N ASP A 258 -39.61 36.42 26.45
CA ASP A 258 -38.92 35.62 27.47
C ASP A 258 -39.33 34.14 27.36
N ARG A 259 -40.63 33.87 27.23
CA ARG A 259 -41.13 32.51 27.01
C ARG A 259 -40.59 31.90 25.71
N GLN A 260 -40.57 32.65 24.60
CA GLN A 260 -40.01 32.16 23.34
C GLN A 260 -38.50 31.90 23.43
N THR A 261 -37.77 32.68 24.23
CA THR A 261 -36.34 32.51 24.44
C THR A 261 -36.07 31.20 25.17
N ILE A 262 -36.80 30.94 26.26
CA ILE A 262 -36.72 29.67 27.00
C ILE A 262 -37.06 28.48 26.09
N GLU A 263 -38.19 28.54 25.36
CA GLU A 263 -38.59 27.49 24.41
C GLU A 263 -37.49 27.24 23.35
N THR A 264 -36.84 28.30 22.86
CA THR A 264 -35.75 28.21 21.86
C THR A 264 -34.49 27.59 22.46
N GLU A 265 -34.15 27.92 23.71
CA GLU A 265 -32.99 27.37 24.40
C GLU A 265 -33.17 25.88 24.71
N GLU A 266 -34.36 25.46 25.15
CA GLU A 266 -34.68 24.04 25.38
C GLU A 266 -34.54 23.23 24.10
N VAL A 267 -35.12 23.72 23.01
CA VAL A 267 -35.00 23.11 21.69
C VAL A 267 -33.54 23.03 21.23
N ASN A 268 -32.73 24.06 21.48
CA ASN A 268 -31.31 24.06 21.12
C ASN A 268 -30.51 23.01 21.93
N LYS A 269 -30.84 22.82 23.21
CA LYS A 269 -30.26 21.75 24.04
C LYS A 269 -30.59 20.37 23.47
N THR A 270 -31.85 20.11 23.15
CA THR A 270 -32.26 18.84 22.51
C THR A 270 -31.51 18.63 21.20
N LEU A 271 -31.43 19.65 20.34
CA LEU A 271 -30.71 19.56 19.06
C LEU A 271 -29.22 19.24 19.25
N LYS A 272 -28.55 19.86 20.22
CA LYS A 272 -27.15 19.58 20.54
C LYS A 272 -26.96 18.16 21.06
N ALA A 273 -27.87 17.67 21.91
CA ALA A 273 -27.84 16.30 22.40
C ALA A 273 -28.04 15.29 21.26
N THR A 274 -29.01 15.53 20.36
CA THR A 274 -29.22 14.70 19.17
C THR A 274 -28.00 14.72 18.24
N LEU A 275 -27.38 15.88 18.01
CA LEU A 275 -26.16 15.97 17.21
C LEU A 275 -25.02 15.17 17.83
N GLN A 276 -24.84 15.26 19.15
CA GLN A 276 -23.83 14.50 19.88
C GLN A 276 -24.05 12.99 19.74
N ALA A 277 -25.30 12.52 19.91
CA ALA A 277 -25.65 11.11 19.72
C ALA A 277 -25.38 10.64 18.27
N LEU A 278 -25.67 11.48 17.26
CA LEU A 278 -25.35 11.16 15.87
C LEU A 278 -23.84 11.09 15.61
N LEU A 279 -23.05 11.99 16.22
CA LEU A 279 -21.59 11.95 16.11
C LEU A 279 -21.01 10.69 16.76
N GLU A 280 -21.56 10.24 17.88
CA GLU A 280 -21.16 8.99 18.54
C GLU A 280 -21.45 7.75 17.68
N VAL A 281 -22.55 7.76 16.93
CA VAL A 281 -22.88 6.70 15.96
C VAL A 281 -21.93 6.70 14.76
N VAL A 282 -21.50 7.89 14.31
CA VAL A 282 -20.52 8.01 13.22
C VAL A 282 -19.11 7.64 13.69
N ALA A 283 -18.78 7.93 14.95
CA ALA A 283 -17.48 7.63 15.56
C ALA A 283 -17.35 6.20 16.10
N SER A 284 -18.43 5.42 16.17
CA SER A 284 -18.35 4.00 16.50
C SER A 284 -17.69 3.25 15.35
N GLU A 285 -16.37 3.09 15.43
CA GLU A 285 -15.52 2.32 14.52
C GLU A 285 -16.15 0.95 14.19
N ASP A 286 -16.28 0.64 12.90
CA ASP A 286 -16.57 -0.71 12.39
C ASP A 286 -15.34 -1.62 12.60
N GLY A 287 -15.04 -1.97 13.85
CA GLY A 287 -14.05 -3.00 14.18
C GLY A 287 -14.35 -4.36 13.53
N ASP A 288 -15.59 -4.59 13.13
CA ASP A 288 -16.05 -5.80 12.44
C ASP A 288 -15.63 -5.86 10.96
N MET A 289 -15.16 -4.77 10.34
CA MET A 289 -14.79 -4.78 8.91
C MET A 289 -13.44 -5.48 8.64
N LEU A 290 -12.54 -5.48 9.64
CA LEU A 290 -11.20 -6.07 9.58
C LEU A 290 -11.20 -7.60 9.68
N ASP A 291 -12.24 -8.22 10.25
CA ASP A 291 -12.35 -9.68 10.38
C ASP A 291 -12.59 -10.38 9.04
N SER A 292 -12.99 -9.65 8.00
CA SER A 292 -13.13 -10.19 6.64
C SER A 292 -11.80 -10.64 6.02
N PHE A 293 -10.66 -10.08 6.47
CA PHE A 293 -9.32 -10.48 6.02
C PHE A 293 -8.75 -11.67 6.82
N GLN A 294 -9.41 -12.12 7.89
CA GLN A 294 -8.99 -13.32 8.63
C GLN A 294 -9.50 -14.64 8.04
N ALA A 295 -10.20 -14.62 6.90
CA ALA A 295 -10.69 -15.82 6.24
C ALA A 295 -9.60 -16.54 5.40
N SER A 296 -8.87 -17.42 6.08
CA SER A 296 -8.35 -18.73 5.62
C SER A 296 -7.48 -18.86 4.34
N PRO A 297 -6.35 -19.60 4.38
CA PRO A 297 -5.56 -19.97 3.20
C PRO A 297 -6.24 -21.10 2.43
N SER A 298 -7.36 -20.82 1.76
CA SER A 298 -8.06 -21.82 0.95
C SER A 298 -8.50 -21.22 -0.38
N THR A 299 -7.96 -21.79 -1.44
CA THR A 299 -8.31 -21.51 -2.83
C THR A 299 -9.71 -22.05 -3.13
N GLU A 300 -10.77 -21.32 -2.81
CA GLU A 300 -12.07 -21.58 -3.46
C GLU A 300 -13.02 -20.38 -3.45
N SER A 301 -13.35 -19.93 -4.66
CA SER A 301 -14.54 -19.16 -5.04
C SER A 301 -14.81 -17.82 -4.32
N LEU A 302 -14.36 -16.73 -4.95
CA LEU A 302 -14.87 -15.37 -4.74
C LEU A 302 -16.35 -15.29 -5.16
N LYS A 303 -17.28 -15.57 -4.24
CA LYS A 303 -18.63 -15.00 -4.27
C LYS A 303 -18.64 -13.80 -3.33
N SER A 304 -18.64 -12.63 -3.95
CA SER A 304 -19.02 -11.33 -3.42
C SER A 304 -19.74 -11.39 -2.07
N THR A 305 -19.01 -11.09 -0.99
CA THR A 305 -19.61 -10.58 0.24
C THR A 305 -20.05 -9.15 -0.08
N SER A 306 -21.28 -9.02 -0.59
CA SER A 306 -21.95 -7.72 -0.65
C SER A 306 -22.07 -7.24 0.80
N LEU A 307 -21.22 -6.29 1.18
CA LEU A 307 -21.43 -5.46 2.37
C LEU A 307 -22.88 -4.99 2.34
N ASP A 308 -23.66 -5.31 3.37
CA ASP A 308 -25.07 -4.97 3.44
C ASP A 308 -25.22 -3.55 4.00
N PRO A 309 -25.47 -2.51 3.16
CA PRO A 309 -25.72 -1.15 3.65
C PRO A 309 -26.96 -1.07 4.55
N GLY A 310 -27.79 -2.11 4.61
CA GLY A 310 -28.94 -2.23 5.51
C GLY A 310 -28.56 -2.18 7.00
N ALA A 311 -27.47 -2.84 7.41
CA ALA A 311 -27.08 -2.91 8.83
C ALA A 311 -26.65 -1.54 9.40
N LYS A 312 -26.04 -0.68 8.58
CA LYS A 312 -25.71 0.71 8.96
C LYS A 312 -26.96 1.57 9.07
N HIS A 313 -27.91 1.39 8.15
CA HIS A 313 -29.20 2.08 8.20
C HIS A 313 -30.01 1.67 9.43
N GLU A 314 -29.97 0.39 9.80
CA GLU A 314 -30.65 -0.18 10.95
C GLU A 314 -30.03 0.27 12.29
N LYS A 315 -28.70 0.24 12.43
CA LYS A 315 -28.01 0.81 13.62
C LYS A 315 -28.23 2.32 13.76
N LEU A 316 -28.27 3.06 12.65
CA LEU A 316 -28.63 4.48 12.65
C LEU A 316 -30.09 4.66 13.10
N GLN A 317 -31.00 3.83 12.61
CA GLN A 317 -32.41 3.79 13.05
C GLN A 317 -32.54 3.45 14.53
N GLU A 318 -31.76 2.50 15.05
CA GLU A 318 -31.75 2.11 16.46
C GLU A 318 -31.14 3.18 17.38
N ALA A 319 -30.14 3.92 16.92
CA ALA A 319 -29.57 5.03 17.68
C ALA A 319 -30.50 6.24 17.71
N ILE A 320 -31.20 6.51 16.60
CA ILE A 320 -32.32 7.46 16.53
C ILE A 320 -33.42 7.01 17.51
N GLN A 321 -33.78 5.72 17.51
CA GLN A 321 -34.79 5.16 18.43
C GLN A 321 -34.35 5.09 19.90
N ARG A 322 -33.05 5.00 20.20
CA ARG A 322 -32.50 5.08 21.56
C ARG A 322 -32.54 6.50 22.11
N GLY A 323 -32.28 7.50 21.27
CA GLY A 323 -32.58 8.90 21.58
C GLY A 323 -34.08 9.16 21.78
N ASP A 324 -34.94 8.40 21.09
CA ASP A 324 -36.41 8.46 21.23
C ASP A 324 -36.94 7.73 22.49
N LYS A 325 -36.13 6.92 23.19
CA LYS A 325 -36.61 6.11 24.32
C LYS A 325 -36.73 6.87 25.65
N GLU A 326 -36.28 8.13 25.70
CA GLU A 326 -36.45 9.01 26.86
C GLU A 326 -37.52 10.08 26.72
N GLU A 327 -38.13 10.34 25.56
CA GLU A 327 -39.44 11.03 25.49
C GLU A 327 -39.99 11.10 24.05
N GLN A 328 -40.91 10.19 23.75
CA GLN A 328 -42.15 10.46 22.99
C GLN A 328 -42.03 11.11 21.59
N GLU A 329 -41.94 10.24 20.58
CA GLU A 329 -42.74 10.24 19.33
C GLU A 329 -43.37 11.58 18.84
N VAL A 330 -42.61 12.68 18.73
CA VAL A 330 -43.05 13.91 18.03
C VAL A 330 -41.86 14.83 17.82
N SER A 331 -41.12 14.70 16.71
CA SER A 331 -40.11 15.74 16.41
C SER A 331 -39.96 16.09 14.94
N TRP A 332 -39.37 15.30 14.05
CA TRP A 332 -38.93 15.89 12.76
C TRP A 332 -40.04 16.46 11.84
N THR A 333 -41.19 15.80 11.74
CA THR A 333 -42.35 16.26 10.95
C THR A 333 -43.19 17.31 11.67
N GLN A 334 -43.31 17.28 13.02
CA GLN A 334 -43.98 18.34 13.77
C GLN A 334 -43.12 19.59 13.95
N TYR A 335 -41.80 19.46 13.97
CA TYR A 335 -40.86 20.56 14.15
C TYR A 335 -40.78 21.46 12.91
N THR A 336 -40.77 20.86 11.72
CA THR A 336 -40.91 21.59 10.44
C THR A 336 -42.33 22.18 10.27
N GLN A 337 -43.39 21.46 10.68
CA GLN A 337 -44.76 21.98 10.67
C GLN A 337 -45.00 23.14 11.65
N ARG A 338 -44.50 23.08 12.90
CA ARG A 338 -44.69 24.12 13.93
C ARG A 338 -43.96 25.42 13.58
N LYS A 339 -42.79 25.34 12.94
CA LYS A 339 -42.06 26.53 12.43
C LYS A 339 -42.72 27.13 11.18
N LEU A 340 -43.31 26.30 10.31
CA LEU A 340 -43.95 26.75 9.07
C LEU A 340 -45.38 27.30 9.28
N GLN A 341 -46.10 26.85 10.32
CA GLN A 341 -47.45 27.34 10.61
C GLN A 341 -47.48 28.70 11.33
N LYS A 342 -46.47 29.03 12.13
CA LYS A 342 -46.48 30.25 12.97
C LYS A 342 -45.86 31.50 12.33
N SER A 343 -45.37 31.41 11.09
CA SER A 343 -44.73 32.51 10.33
C SER A 343 -45.48 32.93 9.05
N ARG A 344 -46.76 32.56 8.88
CA ARG A 344 -47.53 33.00 7.71
C ARG A 344 -48.26 34.31 8.02
N LEU A 345 -47.65 35.44 7.67
CA LEU A 345 -48.42 36.55 7.11
C LEU A 345 -49.27 36.00 5.93
N PRO A 346 -50.48 36.50 5.67
CA PRO A 346 -51.25 36.08 4.52
C PRO A 346 -50.40 36.29 3.26
N ARG A 347 -50.03 35.20 2.60
CA ARG A 347 -49.36 35.28 1.30
C ARG A 347 -50.31 35.99 0.34
N PRO A 348 -49.86 36.89 -0.54
CA PRO A 348 -50.72 37.39 -1.61
C PRO A 348 -51.33 36.18 -2.31
N SER A 349 -52.66 36.14 -2.33
CA SER A 349 -53.45 35.11 -3.00
C SER A 349 -52.91 34.94 -4.42
N SER A 350 -52.39 33.76 -4.77
CA SER A 350 -52.16 33.47 -6.18
C SER A 350 -53.52 33.53 -6.86
N GLN A 351 -53.62 34.24 -7.99
CA GLN A 351 -54.88 34.37 -8.73
C GLN A 351 -55.50 33.02 -9.14
N TYR A 352 -54.77 31.92 -8.97
CA TYR A 352 -55.19 30.57 -9.27
C TYR A 352 -55.06 29.68 -8.03
N ASN A 353 -56.19 29.17 -7.55
CA ASN A 353 -56.34 28.35 -6.34
C ASN A 353 -56.15 26.83 -6.59
N GLN A 354 -55.37 26.45 -7.60
CA GLN A 354 -55.19 25.03 -7.97
C GLN A 354 -53.80 24.51 -7.58
N LYS A 355 -53.76 23.26 -7.10
CA LYS A 355 -52.52 22.56 -6.74
C LYS A 355 -51.71 22.29 -8.01
N LEU A 356 -50.50 22.85 -8.08
CA LEU A 356 -49.56 22.67 -9.21
C LEU A 356 -49.05 21.23 -9.34
N PHE A 357 -48.93 20.50 -8.23
CA PHE A 357 -48.44 19.11 -8.20
C PHE A 357 -49.47 18.21 -7.50
N GLY A 358 -49.79 17.07 -8.12
CA GLY A 358 -50.82 16.14 -7.63
C GLY A 358 -52.26 16.67 -7.76
N GLY A 359 -52.47 17.70 -8.60
CA GLY A 359 -53.78 18.25 -8.93
C GLY A 359 -54.33 17.71 -10.26
N ASP A 360 -55.59 18.03 -10.55
CA ASP A 360 -56.26 17.68 -11.80
C ASP A 360 -55.92 18.73 -12.89
N MET A 361 -55.27 18.26 -13.97
CA MET A 361 -54.81 19.11 -15.07
C MET A 361 -55.97 19.79 -15.80
N GLU A 362 -57.12 19.13 -15.91
CA GLU A 362 -58.27 19.62 -16.65
C GLU A 362 -58.90 20.82 -15.92
N LYS A 363 -58.95 20.74 -14.59
CA LYS A 363 -59.37 21.85 -13.72
C LYS A 363 -58.36 23.00 -13.71
N PHE A 364 -57.07 22.70 -13.84
CA PHE A 364 -56.04 23.73 -13.99
C PHE A 364 -56.22 24.52 -15.29
N ILE A 365 -56.43 23.83 -16.42
CA ILE A 365 -56.62 24.49 -17.73
C ILE A 365 -57.88 25.35 -17.72
N GLN A 366 -58.99 24.82 -17.19
CA GLN A 366 -60.26 25.55 -17.10
C GLN A 366 -60.18 26.81 -16.22
N SER A 367 -59.37 26.79 -15.14
CA SER A 367 -59.27 27.90 -14.20
C SER A 367 -58.18 28.92 -14.55
N SER A 368 -57.08 28.47 -15.16
CA SER A 368 -55.94 29.33 -15.51
C SER A 368 -55.96 29.83 -16.96
N GLY A 369 -56.68 29.15 -17.85
CA GLY A 369 -56.62 29.39 -19.29
C GLY A 369 -55.28 28.99 -19.94
N GLN A 370 -54.34 28.43 -19.17
CA GLN A 370 -53.05 27.98 -19.65
C GLN A 370 -53.09 26.47 -19.91
N SER A 371 -52.48 26.02 -21.01
CA SER A 371 -52.41 24.60 -21.35
C SER A 371 -51.54 23.79 -20.37
N VAL A 372 -50.50 24.41 -19.82
CA VAL A 372 -49.52 23.78 -18.94
C VAL A 372 -49.03 24.82 -17.92
N PRO A 373 -48.78 24.45 -16.65
CA PRO A 373 -48.22 25.36 -15.66
C PRO A 373 -46.85 25.91 -16.07
N LEU A 374 -46.62 27.20 -15.88
CA LEU A 374 -45.35 27.88 -16.20
C LEU A 374 -44.11 27.23 -15.57
N VAL A 375 -44.24 26.61 -14.40
CA VAL A 375 -43.13 25.87 -13.78
C VAL A 375 -42.71 24.67 -14.62
N VAL A 376 -43.67 23.95 -15.22
CA VAL A 376 -43.40 22.82 -16.11
C VAL A 376 -42.77 23.33 -17.40
N GLU A 377 -43.28 24.42 -17.98
CA GLU A 377 -42.70 25.03 -19.17
C GLU A 377 -41.26 25.50 -18.94
N SER A 378 -40.99 26.11 -17.78
CA SER A 378 -39.64 26.52 -17.36
C SER A 378 -38.71 25.32 -17.19
N CYS A 379 -39.17 24.24 -16.56
CA CYS A 379 -38.40 23.00 -16.42
C CYS A 379 -38.07 22.38 -17.78
N VAL A 380 -39.04 22.30 -18.70
CA VAL A 380 -38.82 21.81 -20.06
C VAL A 380 -37.80 22.68 -20.78
N ARG A 381 -37.90 24.00 -20.66
CA ARG A 381 -36.96 24.94 -21.27
C ARG A 381 -35.54 24.77 -20.70
N PHE A 382 -35.41 24.57 -19.39
CA PHE A 382 -34.13 24.35 -18.72
C PHE A 382 -33.49 23.01 -19.12
N ILE A 383 -34.27 21.94 -19.22
CA ILE A 383 -33.80 20.62 -19.69
C ILE A 383 -33.38 20.71 -21.16
N ASN A 384 -34.13 21.43 -22.00
CA ASN A 384 -33.74 21.62 -23.41
C ASN A 384 -32.45 22.45 -23.54
N LEU A 385 -32.25 23.46 -22.70
CA LEU A 385 -31.04 24.29 -22.73
C LEU A 385 -29.80 23.55 -22.22
N ASN A 386 -29.92 22.81 -21.12
CA ASN A 386 -28.78 22.30 -20.36
C ASN A 386 -28.67 20.77 -20.34
N GLY A 387 -29.76 20.04 -20.56
CA GLY A 387 -29.82 18.58 -20.42
C GLY A 387 -29.24 17.80 -21.59
N LEU A 388 -29.20 18.38 -22.80
CA LEU A 388 -28.72 17.69 -24.00
C LEU A 388 -27.18 17.57 -24.08
N GLN A 389 -26.42 18.34 -23.29
CA GLN A 389 -24.96 18.36 -23.31
C GLN A 389 -24.31 17.55 -22.16
N HIS A 390 -25.11 17.06 -21.20
CA HIS A 390 -24.61 16.23 -20.10
C HIS A 390 -24.96 14.75 -20.34
N GLU A 391 -23.96 13.95 -20.71
CA GLU A 391 -24.13 12.49 -20.78
C GLU A 391 -24.46 11.93 -19.38
N GLY A 392 -25.58 11.20 -19.28
CA GLY A 392 -25.90 10.36 -18.11
C GLY A 392 -27.07 10.80 -17.24
N ILE A 393 -27.66 11.99 -17.42
CA ILE A 393 -28.72 12.49 -16.50
C ILE A 393 -30.15 12.25 -17.03
N PHE A 394 -30.39 12.25 -18.35
CA PHE A 394 -31.76 12.23 -18.92
C PHE A 394 -32.03 11.13 -19.96
N ARG A 395 -31.25 10.05 -20.02
CA ARG A 395 -31.58 8.94 -20.93
C ARG A 395 -32.76 8.14 -20.37
N VAL A 396 -33.93 8.28 -21.02
CA VAL A 396 -34.96 7.24 -20.96
C VAL A 396 -34.41 6.04 -21.71
N SER A 397 -34.31 4.88 -21.06
CA SER A 397 -33.89 3.63 -21.71
C SER A 397 -34.73 3.40 -22.96
N GLY A 398 -34.12 3.53 -24.13
CA GLY A 398 -34.71 3.20 -25.41
C GLY A 398 -34.84 1.69 -25.53
N ALA A 399 -35.79 1.10 -24.81
CA ALA A 399 -36.42 -0.13 -25.27
C ALA A 399 -37.46 0.31 -26.30
N GLN A 400 -37.10 0.21 -27.58
CA GLN A 400 -38.09 0.14 -28.65
C GLN A 400 -38.15 -1.31 -29.18
N PRO A 401 -39.37 -1.80 -29.47
CA PRO A 401 -39.66 -3.19 -29.80
C PRO A 401 -39.14 -3.63 -31.18
#